data_AF-X0YLS5-F1
#
_entry.id   AF-X0YLS5-F1
#
_cell.length_a   1.000
_cell.length_b   1.000
_cell.length_c   1.000
_cell.angle_alpha   90.00
_cell.angle_beta   90.00
_cell.angle_gamma   90.00
#
_symmetry.space_group_name_H-M   'P 1'
#
loop_
_entity.id
_entity.type
_entity.pdbx_description
1 polymer ?
#
loop_
_entity_poly.entity_id
_entity_poly.type
_entity_poly.pdbx_seq_one_letter_code
_entity_poly.pdbx_strand_id
1 'polypeptide(L)'
;MKFRKLEIILVVFVLVLAFSCVTVSAADVKLTWSSISVPGDAHTEAMKVFKEEVESLSAGHITVDLYIAGAIYTQEGELAAVREGTLDMAYYSASWLAEFVPYLSMIGAVYTFSGFKHMDRVLNGEIGERIFDDVAQKTGVRPLAAFYLGTRQLNVVEK
;
A
#
# COMPACT_ATOMS: atom_id res chain seq x y z
N MET A 1 65.78 8.40 0.99
CA MET A 1 65.01 7.50 0.10
C MET A 1 63.76 6.85 0.73
N LYS A 2 63.42 7.07 2.01
CA LYS A 2 62.25 6.45 2.69
C LYS A 2 60.93 7.26 2.55
N PHE A 3 60.98 8.57 2.33
CA PHE A 3 59.79 9.45 2.27
C PHE A 3 58.89 9.22 1.04
N ARG A 4 59.47 8.90 -0.13
CA ARG A 4 58.70 8.61 -1.36
C ARG A 4 57.75 7.42 -1.25
N LYS A 5 58.04 6.45 -0.36
CA LYS A 5 57.16 5.27 -0.17
C LYS A 5 55.94 5.60 0.68
N LEU A 6 56.07 6.53 1.63
CA LEU A 6 54.97 6.94 2.51
C LEU A 6 53.94 7.80 1.77
N GLU A 7 54.40 8.69 0.88
CA GLU A 7 53.52 9.50 0.02
C GLU A 7 52.74 8.64 -0.97
N ILE A 8 53.38 7.62 -1.57
CA ILE A 8 52.71 6.68 -2.47
C ILE A 8 51.64 5.87 -1.72
N ILE A 9 51.93 5.42 -0.50
CA ILE A 9 50.95 4.70 0.34
C ILE A 9 49.77 5.59 0.71
N LEU A 10 50.02 6.87 1.03
CA LEU A 10 48.96 7.81 1.39
C LEU A 10 48.06 8.13 0.18
N VAL A 11 48.64 8.30 -1.01
CA VAL A 11 47.90 8.55 -2.25
C VAL A 11 47.05 7.34 -2.65
N VAL A 12 47.59 6.13 -2.52
CA VAL A 12 46.83 4.88 -2.78
C VAL A 12 45.69 4.73 -1.78
N PHE A 13 45.91 5.07 -0.50
CA PHE A 13 44.86 4.99 0.53
C PHE A 13 43.72 5.99 0.29
N VAL A 14 44.03 7.21 -0.15
CA VAL A 14 43.03 8.23 -0.52
C VAL A 14 42.27 7.83 -1.78
N LEU A 15 42.93 7.21 -2.77
CA LEU A 15 42.29 6.67 -3.98
C LEU A 15 41.33 5.51 -3.69
N VAL A 16 41.66 4.63 -2.73
CA VAL A 16 40.79 3.52 -2.30
C VAL A 16 39.57 4.03 -1.52
N LEU A 17 39.75 5.06 -0.68
CA LEU A 17 38.64 5.72 0.02
C LEU A 17 37.70 6.46 -0.94
N ALA A 18 38.22 7.09 -1.99
CA ALA A 18 37.40 7.74 -3.01
C ALA A 18 36.57 6.75 -3.86
N PHE A 19 36.99 5.48 -3.96
CA PHE A 19 36.27 4.43 -4.69
C PHE A 19 35.21 3.72 -3.83
N SER A 20 35.10 4.05 -2.54
CA SER A 20 34.19 3.39 -1.60
C SER A 20 32.76 3.97 -1.61
N CYS A 21 32.50 5.01 -2.41
CA CYS A 21 31.15 5.51 -2.63
C CYS A 21 30.44 4.64 -3.67
N VAL A 22 30.17 3.38 -3.31
CA VAL A 22 29.19 2.57 -4.02
C VAL A 22 27.85 3.25 -3.75
N THR A 23 27.33 3.96 -4.75
CA THR A 23 25.94 4.38 -4.78
C THR A 23 25.11 3.10 -4.81
N VAL A 24 24.61 2.67 -3.64
CA VAL A 24 23.51 1.71 -3.56
C VAL A 24 22.34 2.38 -4.26
N SER A 25 22.15 2.05 -5.54
CA SER A 25 20.90 2.35 -6.23
C SER A 25 19.84 1.46 -5.58
N ALA A 26 18.76 2.06 -5.08
CA ALA A 26 17.56 1.30 -4.75
C ALA A 26 17.16 0.51 -6.00
N ALA A 27 16.83 -0.78 -5.83
CA ALA A 27 16.30 -1.57 -6.94
C ALA A 27 14.94 -1.00 -7.33
N ASP A 28 14.68 -0.89 -8.63
CA ASP A 28 13.38 -0.44 -9.11
C ASP A 28 12.30 -1.45 -8.69
N VAL A 29 11.21 -0.92 -8.13
CA VAL A 29 10.05 -1.68 -7.64
C VAL A 29 8.90 -1.47 -8.61
N LYS A 30 8.23 -2.56 -8.97
CA LYS A 30 7.00 -2.52 -9.75
C LYS A 30 5.87 -3.11 -8.92
N LEU A 31 4.88 -2.28 -8.62
CA LEU A 31 3.67 -2.66 -7.89
C LEU A 31 2.55 -2.98 -8.87
N THR A 32 1.78 -4.02 -8.57
CA THR A 32 0.55 -4.39 -9.26
C THR A 32 -0.66 -4.12 -8.37
N TRP A 33 -1.62 -3.34 -8.86
CA TRP A 33 -2.84 -3.02 -8.11
C TRP A 33 -4.09 -3.46 -8.88
N SER A 34 -4.85 -4.41 -8.32
CA SER A 34 -6.15 -4.85 -8.83
C SER A 34 -7.32 -4.17 -8.12
N SER A 35 -8.37 -3.85 -8.86
CA SER A 35 -9.68 -3.46 -8.33
C SER A 35 -10.82 -3.88 -9.27
N ILE A 36 -11.97 -4.21 -8.69
CA ILE A 36 -13.22 -4.38 -9.46
C ILE A 36 -13.92 -3.07 -9.82
N SER A 37 -13.43 -1.92 -9.32
CA SER A 37 -14.00 -0.62 -9.61
C SER A 37 -14.00 -0.35 -11.12
N VAL A 38 -15.11 0.21 -11.61
CA VAL A 38 -15.29 0.49 -13.03
C VAL A 38 -14.58 1.80 -13.44
N PRO A 39 -14.29 2.02 -14.74
CA PRO A 39 -13.76 3.29 -15.20
C PRO A 39 -14.65 4.47 -14.78
N GLY A 40 -14.05 5.55 -14.28
CA GLY A 40 -14.76 6.75 -13.81
C GLY A 40 -15.36 6.65 -12.41
N ASP A 41 -15.31 5.48 -11.76
CA ASP A 41 -15.62 5.38 -10.33
C ASP A 41 -14.54 6.06 -9.48
N ALA A 42 -14.93 6.62 -8.34
CA ALA A 42 -14.04 7.42 -7.49
C ALA A 42 -12.79 6.63 -7.04
N HIS A 43 -12.92 5.32 -6.79
CA HIS A 43 -11.79 4.47 -6.42
C HIS A 43 -10.82 4.22 -7.56
N THR A 44 -11.33 4.08 -8.79
CA THR A 44 -10.50 3.96 -10.00
C THR A 44 -9.70 5.23 -10.24
N GLU A 45 -10.32 6.40 -10.05
CA GLU A 45 -9.61 7.68 -10.18
C GLU A 45 -8.57 7.86 -9.05
N ALA A 46 -8.87 7.43 -7.83
CA ALA A 46 -7.91 7.46 -6.73
C ALA A 46 -6.68 6.56 -6.99
N MET A 47 -6.86 5.39 -7.62
CA MET A 47 -5.73 4.52 -8.01
C MET A 47 -4.79 5.21 -9.00
N LYS A 48 -5.31 5.99 -9.94
CA LYS A 48 -4.50 6.76 -10.89
C LYS A 48 -3.68 7.84 -10.18
N VAL A 49 -4.32 8.57 -9.26
CA VAL A 49 -3.62 9.58 -8.44
C VAL A 49 -2.52 8.92 -7.62
N PHE A 50 -2.78 7.76 -6.99
CA PHE A 50 -1.75 7.04 -6.26
C PHE A 50 -0.55 6.68 -7.15
N LYS A 51 -0.83 6.13 -8.36
CA LYS A 51 0.23 5.80 -9.34
C LYS A 51 1.07 7.03 -9.68
N GLU A 52 0.42 8.13 -10.04
CA GLU A 52 1.11 9.38 -10.41
C GLU A 52 1.96 9.93 -9.26
N GLU A 53 1.39 9.98 -8.05
CA GLU A 53 2.09 10.48 -6.86
C GLU A 53 3.27 9.59 -6.47
N VAL A 54 3.10 8.26 -6.44
CA VAL A 54 4.19 7.36 -6.02
C VAL A 54 5.32 7.31 -7.04
N GLU A 55 5.00 7.35 -8.35
CA GLU A 55 6.00 7.42 -9.41
C GLU A 55 6.76 8.75 -9.35
N SER A 56 6.06 9.86 -9.13
CA SER A 56 6.67 11.18 -8.98
C SER A 56 7.56 11.27 -7.74
N LEU A 57 7.04 10.91 -6.56
CA LEU A 57 7.75 10.98 -5.28
C LEU A 57 8.96 10.03 -5.22
N SER A 58 8.90 8.91 -5.94
CA SER A 58 10.01 7.95 -6.04
C SER A 58 10.99 8.26 -7.18
N ALA A 59 10.80 9.37 -7.92
CA ALA A 59 11.57 9.68 -9.13
C ALA A 59 11.60 8.52 -10.17
N GLY A 60 10.49 7.76 -10.25
CA GLY A 60 10.32 6.62 -11.15
C GLY A 60 10.88 5.29 -10.63
N HIS A 61 11.50 5.26 -9.44
CA HIS A 61 11.99 4.01 -8.85
C HIS A 61 10.88 3.07 -8.39
N ILE A 62 9.68 3.59 -8.12
CA ILE A 62 8.49 2.78 -7.86
C ILE A 62 7.52 3.06 -9.00
N THR A 63 7.15 2.01 -9.74
CA THR A 63 6.13 2.06 -10.80
C THR A 63 4.90 1.27 -10.39
N VAL A 64 3.73 1.63 -10.93
CA VAL A 64 2.46 0.95 -10.59
C VAL A 64 1.71 0.54 -11.85
N ASP A 65 1.40 -0.74 -11.98
CA ASP A 65 0.47 -1.26 -12.98
C ASP A 65 -0.93 -1.38 -12.37
N LEU A 66 -1.90 -0.70 -12.98
CA LEU A 66 -3.28 -0.69 -12.53
C LEU A 66 -4.13 -1.64 -13.38
N TYR A 67 -4.87 -2.51 -12.71
CA TYR A 67 -5.85 -3.41 -13.31
C TYR A 67 -7.23 -3.11 -12.70
N ILE A 68 -8.15 -2.67 -13.53
CA ILE A 68 -9.48 -2.21 -13.10
C ILE A 68 -10.58 -3.10 -13.69
N ALA A 69 -11.83 -2.89 -13.26
CA ALA A 69 -12.99 -3.64 -13.72
C ALA A 69 -12.83 -5.17 -13.61
N GLY A 70 -12.06 -5.63 -12.62
CA GLY A 70 -11.85 -7.06 -12.35
C GLY A 70 -11.06 -7.77 -13.46
N ALA A 71 -10.16 -7.06 -14.14
CA ALA A 71 -9.43 -7.60 -15.30
C ALA A 71 -8.56 -8.83 -14.99
N ILE A 72 -8.04 -8.94 -13.76
CA ILE A 72 -7.11 -10.02 -13.37
C ILE A 72 -7.55 -10.82 -12.13
N TYR A 73 -8.35 -10.22 -11.25
CA TYR A 73 -8.91 -10.89 -10.07
C TYR A 73 -10.36 -10.47 -9.82
N THR A 74 -11.14 -11.34 -9.18
CA THR A 74 -12.42 -10.97 -8.55
C THR A 74 -12.15 -10.30 -7.21
N GLN A 75 -13.12 -9.54 -6.70
CA GLN A 75 -12.95 -8.81 -5.44
C GLN A 75 -12.64 -9.73 -4.25
N GLU A 76 -13.24 -10.92 -4.22
CA GLU A 76 -13.00 -11.92 -3.19
C GLU A 76 -11.61 -12.57 -3.33
N GLY A 77 -11.10 -12.68 -4.56
CA GLY A 77 -9.80 -13.29 -4.85
C GLY A 77 -8.60 -12.38 -4.55
N GLU A 78 -8.79 -11.06 -4.54
CA GLU A 78 -7.72 -10.07 -4.37
C GLU A 78 -6.97 -10.22 -3.03
N LEU A 79 -7.66 -10.54 -1.93
CA LEU A 79 -7.00 -10.73 -0.63
C LEU A 79 -6.10 -11.97 -0.62
N ALA A 80 -6.55 -13.08 -1.20
CA ALA A 80 -5.74 -14.28 -1.31
C ALA A 80 -4.51 -14.02 -2.20
N ALA A 81 -4.70 -13.37 -3.35
CA ALA A 81 -3.62 -13.04 -4.28
C ALA A 81 -2.50 -12.21 -3.63
N VAL A 82 -2.86 -11.20 -2.82
CA VAL A 82 -1.87 -10.40 -2.09
C VAL A 82 -1.18 -11.20 -0.98
N ARG A 83 -1.90 -12.06 -0.27
CA ARG A 83 -1.28 -12.95 0.73
C ARG A 83 -0.30 -13.95 0.12
N GLU A 84 -0.58 -14.42 -1.09
CA GLU A 84 0.27 -15.33 -1.85
C GLU A 84 1.43 -14.61 -2.57
N GLY A 85 1.40 -13.28 -2.63
CA GLY A 85 2.41 -12.45 -3.30
C GLY A 85 2.32 -12.47 -4.83
N THR A 86 1.16 -12.84 -5.38
CA THR A 86 0.90 -12.77 -6.84
C THR A 86 0.27 -11.44 -7.27
N LEU A 87 -0.15 -10.64 -6.30
CA LEU A 87 -0.64 -9.27 -6.45
C LEU A 87 -0.01 -8.41 -5.33
N ASP A 88 0.32 -7.15 -5.59
CA ASP A 88 0.94 -6.30 -4.56
C ASP A 88 -0.09 -5.50 -3.77
N MET A 89 -1.16 -5.03 -4.43
CA MET A 89 -2.13 -4.11 -3.84
C MET A 89 -3.57 -4.41 -4.28
N ALA A 90 -4.51 -4.24 -3.36
CA ALA A 90 -5.94 -4.24 -3.64
C ALA A 90 -6.72 -3.45 -2.56
N TYR A 91 -8.00 -3.21 -2.80
CA TYR A 91 -8.90 -2.67 -1.79
C TYR A 91 -9.54 -3.80 -0.98
N TYR A 92 -9.57 -3.67 0.35
CA TYR A 92 -10.18 -4.67 1.23
C TYR A 92 -11.32 -4.07 2.05
N SER A 93 -12.38 -4.86 2.23
CA SER A 93 -13.37 -4.58 3.26
C SER A 93 -12.95 -5.17 4.60
N ALA A 94 -13.32 -4.50 5.70
CA ALA A 94 -13.12 -5.03 7.05
C ALA A 94 -13.80 -6.41 7.26
N SER A 95 -14.90 -6.66 6.54
CA SER A 95 -15.63 -7.93 6.62
C SER A 95 -14.83 -9.13 6.09
N TRP A 96 -13.99 -8.96 5.06
CA TRP A 96 -13.12 -10.05 4.61
C TRP A 96 -11.94 -10.27 5.56
N LEU A 97 -11.37 -9.19 6.10
CA LEU A 97 -10.32 -9.29 7.11
C LEU A 97 -10.81 -9.95 8.41
N ALA A 98 -12.12 -9.90 8.68
CA ALA A 98 -12.73 -10.54 9.84
C ALA A 98 -12.62 -12.08 9.84
N GLU A 99 -12.37 -12.71 8.68
CA GLU A 99 -12.06 -14.15 8.63
C GLU A 99 -10.79 -14.49 9.43
N PHE A 100 -9.80 -13.59 9.42
CA PHE A 100 -8.52 -13.74 10.10
C PHE A 100 -8.44 -12.97 11.42
N VAL A 101 -9.19 -11.86 11.52
CA VAL A 101 -9.22 -10.96 12.67
C VAL A 101 -10.67 -10.77 13.12
N PRO A 102 -11.26 -11.73 13.86
CA PRO A 102 -12.72 -11.82 14.05
C PRO A 102 -13.41 -10.56 14.58
N TYR A 103 -12.73 -9.78 15.42
CA TYR A 103 -13.33 -8.56 15.97
C TYR A 103 -13.59 -7.48 14.91
N LEU A 104 -12.92 -7.52 13.75
CA LEU A 104 -13.14 -6.55 12.66
C LEU A 104 -14.55 -6.63 12.06
N SER A 105 -15.28 -7.72 12.29
CA SER A 105 -16.70 -7.81 11.96
C SER A 105 -17.53 -6.67 12.57
N MET A 106 -17.10 -6.10 13.72
CA MET A 106 -17.78 -4.97 14.35
C MET A 106 -17.73 -3.68 13.51
N ILE A 107 -16.72 -3.52 12.65
CA ILE A 107 -16.58 -2.34 11.79
C ILE A 107 -17.73 -2.30 10.76
N GLY A 108 -18.22 -3.47 10.34
CA GLY A 108 -19.34 -3.60 9.41
C GLY A 108 -20.72 -3.51 10.07
N ALA A 109 -20.81 -3.41 11.40
CA ALA A 109 -22.10 -3.30 12.08
C ALA A 109 -22.81 -1.98 11.73
N VAL A 110 -24.15 -2.03 11.73
CA VAL A 110 -24.96 -0.86 11.37
C VAL A 110 -24.80 0.21 12.44
N TYR A 111 -24.60 1.46 12.02
CA TYR A 111 -24.41 2.63 12.89
C TYR A 111 -23.13 2.61 13.76
N THR A 112 -22.13 1.79 13.41
CA THR A 112 -20.81 1.82 14.09
C THR A 112 -20.17 3.21 14.05
N PHE A 113 -20.29 3.91 12.91
CA PHE A 113 -19.81 5.28 12.75
C PHE A 113 -20.98 6.25 12.57
N SER A 114 -20.87 7.41 13.23
CA SER A 114 -21.87 8.49 13.13
C SER A 114 -21.75 9.33 11.86
N GLY A 115 -20.68 9.13 11.08
CA GLY A 115 -20.43 9.79 9.81
C GLY A 115 -18.96 9.76 9.42
N PHE A 116 -18.65 10.33 8.25
CA PHE A 116 -17.31 10.34 7.67
C PHE A 116 -16.21 10.79 8.65
N LYS A 117 -16.37 11.95 9.30
CA LYS A 117 -15.36 12.50 10.22
C LYS A 117 -15.10 11.63 11.45
N HIS A 118 -16.07 10.83 11.88
CA HIS A 118 -15.89 9.91 13.00
C HIS A 118 -15.15 8.66 12.50
N MET A 119 -15.58 8.08 11.38
CA MET A 119 -14.91 6.95 10.75
C MET A 119 -13.44 7.24 10.45
N ASP A 120 -13.15 8.39 9.82
CA ASP A 120 -11.80 8.76 9.39
C ASP A 120 -10.86 8.89 10.60
N ARG A 121 -11.30 9.61 11.64
CA ARG A 121 -10.51 9.78 12.87
C ARG A 121 -10.22 8.46 13.58
N VAL A 122 -11.15 7.50 13.54
CA VAL A 122 -11.00 6.21 14.21
C VAL A 122 -10.10 5.29 13.40
N LEU A 123 -10.38 5.12 12.10
CA LEU A 123 -9.68 4.14 11.25
C LEU A 123 -8.33 4.63 10.72
N ASN A 124 -8.11 5.94 10.67
CA ASN A 124 -6.82 6.55 10.29
C ASN A 124 -6.13 7.23 11.49
N GLY A 125 -6.52 6.87 12.73
CA GLY A 125 -5.86 7.32 13.96
C GLY A 125 -5.30 6.14 14.78
N GLU A 126 -5.01 6.38 16.06
CA GLU A 126 -4.36 5.38 16.94
C GLU A 126 -5.09 4.02 17.02
N ILE A 127 -6.43 4.01 16.93
CA ILE A 127 -7.21 2.77 16.92
C ILE A 127 -6.96 2.01 15.61
N GLY A 128 -7.01 2.71 14.48
CA GLY A 128 -6.73 2.19 13.15
C GLY A 128 -5.33 1.62 13.01
N GLU A 129 -4.31 2.31 13.53
CA GLU A 129 -2.92 1.82 13.52
C GLU A 129 -2.79 0.45 14.20
N ARG A 130 -3.39 0.30 15.39
CA ARG A 130 -3.41 -1.00 16.10
C ARG A 130 -4.14 -2.08 15.32
N ILE A 131 -5.26 -1.72 14.67
CA ILE A 131 -5.99 -2.63 13.80
C ILE A 131 -5.12 -3.06 12.61
N PHE A 132 -4.40 -2.12 11.97
CA PHE A 132 -3.56 -2.41 10.82
C PHE A 132 -2.36 -3.28 11.19
N ASP A 133 -1.79 -3.08 12.38
CA ASP A 133 -0.75 -3.96 12.93
C ASP A 133 -1.26 -5.38 13.16
N ASP A 134 -2.43 -5.53 13.79
CA ASP A 134 -3.08 -6.83 13.99
C ASP A 134 -3.33 -7.55 12.66
N VAL A 135 -3.84 -6.83 11.65
CA VAL A 135 -4.07 -7.38 10.31
C VAL A 135 -2.76 -7.82 9.67
N ALA A 136 -1.72 -6.99 9.74
CA ALA A 136 -0.41 -7.32 9.17
C ALA A 136 0.20 -8.56 9.82
N GLN A 137 0.14 -8.64 11.16
CA GLN A 137 0.67 -9.80 11.90
C GLN A 137 -0.09 -11.09 11.59
N LYS A 138 -1.41 -11.02 11.41
CA LYS A 138 -2.25 -12.21 11.23
C LYS A 138 -2.39 -12.67 9.78
N THR A 139 -2.32 -11.75 8.84
CA THR A 139 -2.59 -12.06 7.42
C THR A 139 -1.35 -12.00 6.55
N GLY A 140 -0.32 -11.27 6.96
CA GLY A 140 0.83 -10.90 6.12
C GLY A 140 0.57 -9.70 5.20
N VAL A 141 -0.66 -9.16 5.19
CA VAL A 141 -1.04 -7.99 4.38
C VAL A 141 -1.06 -6.75 5.24
N ARG A 142 -0.43 -5.67 4.79
CA ARG A 142 -0.38 -4.39 5.51
C ARG A 142 -1.44 -3.43 4.96
N PRO A 143 -2.53 -3.14 5.69
CA PRO A 143 -3.38 -2.00 5.35
C PRO A 143 -2.57 -0.70 5.50
N LEU A 144 -2.74 0.21 4.54
CA LEU A 144 -2.01 1.49 4.50
C LEU A 144 -2.89 2.66 4.97
N ALA A 145 -4.17 2.62 4.65
CA ALA A 145 -5.17 3.62 5.03
C ALA A 145 -6.57 3.04 4.91
N ALA A 146 -7.53 3.66 5.59
CA ALA A 146 -8.95 3.43 5.40
C ALA A 146 -9.58 4.55 4.54
N PHE A 147 -10.43 4.15 3.59
CA PHE A 147 -11.08 5.06 2.66
C PHE A 147 -12.59 5.05 2.87
N TYR A 148 -13.23 6.20 2.62
CA TYR A 148 -14.68 6.30 2.62
C TYR A 148 -15.24 5.99 1.24
N LEU A 149 -15.95 4.86 1.14
CA LEU A 149 -16.61 4.41 -0.10
C LEU A 149 -18.07 4.91 -0.23
N GLY A 150 -18.66 5.44 0.85
CA GLY A 150 -20.04 5.88 0.86
C GLY A 150 -20.86 5.33 2.02
N THR A 151 -21.91 6.05 2.39
CA THR A 151 -22.89 5.60 3.39
C THR A 151 -23.96 4.79 2.69
N ARG A 152 -24.11 3.53 3.08
CA ARG A 152 -25.13 2.65 2.50
C ARG A 152 -26.54 3.20 2.75
N GLN A 153 -27.37 3.16 1.71
CA GLN A 153 -28.77 3.55 1.76
C GLN A 153 -29.63 2.38 1.28
N LEU A 154 -30.87 2.32 1.77
CA LEU A 154 -31.87 1.41 1.21
C LEU A 154 -32.36 1.99 -0.12
N ASN A 155 -32.15 1.24 -1.20
CA ASN A 155 -32.79 1.56 -2.48
C ASN A 155 -34.22 1.00 -2.43
N VAL A 156 -35.21 1.89 -2.35
CA VAL A 156 -36.62 1.53 -2.50
C VAL A 156 -37.02 1.72 -3.96
N VAL A 157 -37.58 0.70 -4.58
CA VAL A 157 -38.28 0.84 -5.86
C VAL A 157 -39.75 1.14 -5.56
N GLU A 158 -40.34 2.14 -6.22
CA GLU A 158 -41.80 2.22 -6.28
C GLU A 158 -42.33 0.90 -6.85
N LYS A 159 -43.34 0.33 -6.18
CA LYS A 159 -44.04 -0.86 -6.66
C LYS A 159 -45.04 -0.50 -7.73
#